data_AF-A0A0C9YEM2-F1
#
_entry.id   AF-A0A0C9YEM2-F1
#
_cell.length_a   1.000
_cell.length_b   1.000
_cell.length_c   1.000
_cell.angle_alpha   90.00
_cell.angle_beta   90.00
_cell.angle_gamma   90.00
#
_symmetry.space_group_name_H-M   'P 1'
#
loop_
_entity.id
_entity.type
_entity.pdbx_description
1 polymer ?
#
loop_
_entity_poly.entity_id
_entity_poly.type
_entity_poly.pdbx_seq_one_letter_code
_entity_poly.pdbx_strand_id
1 'polypeptide(L)'
;MLILVSTSALKRKRDDPTDISRKLFDLWTKPAKCNLWDLKEYLGKPLDPDWKIPLSHAEWRALLVSETLPAHACSAEDLELLFKQSEDETAAAVLDLLKPAITREPSNPSGTENSLISFWDRNIRDILERCLGVAGIRDSNQGTETGKLPPDFGLLLANVCVFRGEEKRLGFTGMHPRDELKVKTRWVYNPAPYILGYYAIGVGVVLTAILPPGPQGNSLQVEDLILTDLSSRRERIKNAVGMIKLCSVLGWLQQVIGEGKDRDMRLQYCEGGKLIEYFSSHLRKTYGLANSDDGEGRVKHLKAIYAALISKVVPNVDRLKMAEIHHGVHGSYVDLEPRGIDTGPKSPIDVRNAVVCVLEALKVAHADPPVFHRDIRWPNVMQSREDSSKWFLIDWEDASFAPAKGAPHLSQSEHSPNVYKDNHGADVDIWAVGRLIFTAQVQVPALRDLGQMMMEGHVLNAEQGLRGICNLPF
;
A
#
# COMPACT_ATOMS: atom_id res chain seq x y z
N MET A 1 51.82 -67.86 -22.80
CA MET A 1 50.36 -67.61 -22.68
C MET A 1 50.15 -66.83 -21.39
N LEU A 2 50.20 -65.50 -21.46
CA LEU A 2 49.93 -64.59 -20.33
C LEU A 2 48.48 -64.14 -20.45
N ILE A 3 47.66 -64.47 -19.45
CA ILE A 3 46.27 -64.00 -19.36
C ILE A 3 46.30 -62.64 -18.67
N LEU A 4 46.02 -61.59 -19.43
CA LEU A 4 45.71 -60.25 -18.92
C LEU A 4 44.29 -60.27 -18.34
N VAL A 5 44.19 -60.18 -17.01
CA VAL A 5 42.93 -59.93 -16.32
C VAL A 5 42.65 -58.43 -16.39
N SER A 6 41.66 -58.06 -17.20
CA SER A 6 41.11 -56.71 -17.26
C SER A 6 40.29 -56.44 -16.00
N THR A 7 40.77 -55.55 -15.13
CA THR A 7 39.98 -55.00 -14.02
C THR A 7 39.11 -53.88 -14.56
N SER A 8 37.85 -54.19 -14.87
CA SER A 8 36.82 -53.18 -15.12
C SER A 8 36.46 -52.48 -13.80
N ALA A 9 37.02 -51.28 -13.61
CA ALA A 9 36.59 -50.37 -12.55
C ALA A 9 35.10 -50.05 -12.74
N LEU A 10 34.28 -50.52 -11.80
CA LEU A 10 32.88 -50.13 -11.65
C LEU A 10 32.81 -48.61 -11.47
N LYS A 11 32.44 -47.87 -12.53
CA LYS A 11 31.96 -46.49 -12.42
C LYS A 11 30.71 -46.52 -11.54
N ARG A 12 30.86 -46.19 -10.25
CA ARG A 12 29.72 -45.86 -9.39
C ARG A 12 28.95 -44.74 -10.08
N LYS A 13 27.69 -45.01 -10.41
CA LYS A 13 26.72 -44.02 -10.87
C LYS A 13 26.61 -43.02 -9.72
N ARG A 14 27.13 -41.81 -9.90
CA ARG A 14 27.01 -40.75 -8.89
C ARG A 14 25.52 -40.43 -8.79
N ASP A 15 24.97 -40.47 -7.58
CA ASP A 15 23.57 -40.10 -7.35
C ASP A 15 23.35 -38.65 -7.81
N ASP A 16 22.16 -38.35 -8.32
CA ASP A 16 21.83 -36.99 -8.77
C ASP A 16 21.87 -36.03 -7.56
N PRO A 17 22.39 -34.79 -7.73
CA PRO A 17 22.46 -33.82 -6.63
C PRO A 17 21.09 -33.54 -6.02
N THR A 18 21.03 -33.46 -4.68
CA THR A 18 19.78 -33.17 -3.96
C THR A 18 19.41 -31.70 -4.10
N ASP A 19 18.22 -31.38 -4.59
CA ASP A 19 17.74 -29.99 -4.66
C ASP A 19 17.28 -29.49 -3.28
N ILE A 20 17.98 -28.49 -2.75
CA ILE A 20 17.70 -27.87 -1.45
C ILE A 20 17.01 -26.49 -1.56
N SER A 21 16.50 -26.12 -2.75
CA SER A 21 15.85 -24.82 -2.98
C SER A 21 14.77 -24.50 -1.94
N ARG A 22 13.89 -25.47 -1.65
CA ARG A 22 12.81 -25.27 -0.67
C ARG A 22 13.35 -25.04 0.75
N LYS A 23 14.36 -25.82 1.14
CA LYS A 23 15.04 -25.68 2.44
C LYS A 23 15.67 -24.28 2.57
N LEU A 24 16.27 -23.75 1.52
CA LEU A 24 16.85 -22.40 1.52
C LEU A 24 15.78 -21.32 1.70
N PHE A 25 14.68 -21.38 0.94
CA PHE A 25 13.56 -20.44 1.13
C PHE A 25 12.99 -20.50 2.56
N ASP A 26 12.81 -21.70 3.11
CA ASP A 26 12.34 -21.87 4.48
C ASP A 26 13.34 -21.37 5.54
N LEU A 27 14.65 -21.33 5.23
CA LEU A 27 15.67 -20.75 6.12
C LEU A 27 15.67 -19.22 6.05
N TRP A 28 15.67 -18.65 4.85
CA TRP A 28 15.77 -17.20 4.62
C TRP A 28 14.54 -16.43 5.10
N THR A 29 13.39 -17.09 5.20
CA THR A 29 12.13 -16.48 5.64
C THR A 29 11.87 -16.63 7.13
N LYS A 30 12.77 -17.29 7.89
CA LYS A 30 12.65 -17.35 9.35
C LYS A 30 12.78 -15.95 9.94
N PRO A 31 11.77 -15.45 10.67
CA PRO A 31 11.80 -14.09 11.23
C PRO A 31 13.03 -13.85 12.09
N ALA A 32 13.77 -12.79 11.78
CA ALA A 32 14.93 -12.37 12.55
C ALA A 32 14.70 -10.96 13.10
N LYS A 33 14.65 -10.86 14.43
CA LYS A 33 14.62 -9.56 15.09
C LYS A 33 15.94 -8.84 14.83
N CYS A 34 15.86 -7.66 14.24
CA CYS A 34 17.01 -6.80 14.03
C CYS A 34 16.66 -5.41 14.55
N ASN A 35 17.57 -4.78 15.28
CA ASN A 35 17.43 -3.37 15.63
C ASN A 35 18.15 -2.52 14.57
N LEU A 36 17.87 -1.22 14.56
CA LEU A 36 18.42 -0.31 13.54
C LEU A 36 19.95 -0.25 13.54
N TRP A 37 20.57 -0.29 14.73
CA TRP A 37 22.03 -0.21 14.90
C TRP A 37 22.76 -1.42 14.29
N ASP A 38 22.18 -2.61 14.49
CA ASP A 38 22.75 -3.87 13.99
C ASP A 38 22.36 -4.14 12.53
N LEU A 39 21.32 -3.49 12.01
CA LEU A 39 20.75 -3.78 10.70
C LEU A 39 21.76 -3.60 9.57
N LYS A 40 22.50 -2.49 9.57
CA LYS A 40 23.52 -2.22 8.55
C LYS A 40 24.61 -3.29 8.55
N GLU A 41 25.08 -3.69 9.73
CA GLU A 41 26.09 -4.74 9.88
C GLU A 41 25.53 -6.11 9.46
N TYR A 42 24.30 -6.42 9.88
CA TYR A 42 23.62 -7.67 9.54
C TYR A 42 23.49 -7.85 8.02
N LEU A 43 23.00 -6.82 7.32
CA LEU A 43 22.82 -6.83 5.86
C LEU A 43 24.15 -6.86 5.09
N GLY A 44 25.22 -6.29 5.65
CA GLY A 44 26.55 -6.27 5.01
C GLY A 44 27.36 -7.56 5.17
N LYS A 45 26.99 -8.44 6.11
CA LYS A 45 27.68 -9.72 6.33
C LYS A 45 27.37 -10.74 5.22
N PRO A 46 28.27 -11.69 4.94
CA PRO A 46 27.99 -12.86 4.10
C PRO A 46 26.74 -13.64 4.57
N LEU A 47 26.19 -14.49 3.70
CA LEU A 47 25.23 -15.50 4.14
C LEU A 47 25.89 -16.50 5.08
N ASP A 48 25.14 -16.93 6.10
CA ASP A 48 25.56 -18.01 6.98
C ASP A 48 25.83 -19.28 6.15
N PRO A 49 26.78 -20.15 6.55
CA PRO A 49 27.16 -21.33 5.76
C PRO A 49 25.98 -22.21 5.33
N ASP A 50 24.98 -22.38 6.19
CA ASP A 50 23.78 -23.17 5.92
C ASP A 50 22.77 -22.49 4.98
N TRP A 51 22.93 -21.17 4.80
CA TRP A 51 22.11 -20.35 3.92
C TRP A 51 22.73 -20.17 2.54
N LYS A 52 24.00 -20.55 2.37
CA LYS A 52 24.73 -20.41 1.11
C LYS A 52 24.20 -21.36 0.05
N ILE A 53 24.15 -20.84 -1.17
CA ILE A 53 23.57 -21.53 -2.32
C ILE A 53 24.64 -22.46 -2.91
N PRO A 54 24.34 -23.77 -3.08
CA PRO A 54 25.30 -24.70 -3.66
C PRO A 54 25.49 -24.41 -5.16
N LEU A 55 26.76 -24.40 -5.58
CA LEU A 55 27.17 -24.39 -6.99
C LEU A 55 28.10 -25.57 -7.25
N SER A 56 27.93 -26.21 -8.39
CA SER A 56 28.93 -27.16 -8.90
C SER A 56 30.23 -26.44 -9.23
N HIS A 57 31.34 -27.19 -9.28
CA HIS A 57 32.63 -26.63 -9.65
C HIS A 57 32.61 -25.95 -11.04
N ALA A 58 31.85 -26.51 -11.99
CA ALA A 58 31.70 -25.94 -13.32
C ALA A 58 30.98 -24.59 -13.30
N GLU A 59 29.90 -24.46 -12.52
CA GLU A 59 29.15 -23.20 -12.38
C GLU A 59 29.95 -22.14 -11.63
N TRP A 60 30.67 -22.54 -10.58
CA TRP A 60 31.58 -21.66 -9.85
C TRP A 60 32.61 -21.04 -10.80
N ARG A 61 33.28 -21.87 -11.60
CA ARG A 61 34.26 -21.40 -12.59
C ARG A 61 33.63 -20.56 -13.70
N ALA A 62 32.38 -20.80 -14.08
CA ALA A 62 31.69 -19.98 -15.09
C ALA A 62 31.36 -18.57 -14.58
N LEU A 63 31.16 -18.39 -13.27
CA LEU A 63 30.94 -17.08 -12.66
C LEU A 63 32.23 -16.32 -12.38
N LEU A 64 33.35 -17.04 -12.21
CA LEU A 64 34.70 -16.47 -12.21
C LEU A 64 35.09 -16.10 -13.63
N VAL A 65 34.89 -14.85 -14.04
CA VAL A 65 35.34 -14.37 -15.36
C VAL A 65 36.44 -13.32 -15.21
N SER A 66 37.44 -13.50 -16.08
CA SER A 66 38.73 -12.81 -16.22
C SER A 66 38.59 -11.31 -16.55
N GLU A 67 39.61 -10.55 -16.13
CA GLU A 67 39.83 -9.09 -16.10
C GLU A 67 39.49 -8.26 -17.36
N THR A 68 38.96 -8.86 -18.43
CA THR A 68 38.75 -8.19 -19.72
C THR A 68 37.49 -7.32 -19.77
N LEU A 69 36.50 -7.56 -18.91
CA LEU A 69 35.30 -6.73 -18.76
C LEU A 69 35.10 -6.35 -17.27
N PRO A 70 35.39 -5.10 -16.86
CA PRO A 70 35.30 -4.67 -15.46
C PRO A 70 33.94 -4.94 -14.80
N ALA A 71 32.84 -4.88 -15.56
CA ALA A 71 31.48 -5.16 -15.06
C ALA A 71 31.23 -6.64 -14.69
N HIS A 72 32.08 -7.54 -15.16
CA HIS A 72 32.02 -8.98 -14.88
C HIS A 72 33.08 -9.47 -13.91
N ALA A 73 34.01 -8.59 -13.49
CA ALA A 73 35.03 -8.92 -12.51
C ALA A 73 34.37 -9.41 -11.21
N CYS A 74 34.74 -10.60 -10.79
CA CYS A 74 34.22 -11.27 -9.61
C CYS A 74 35.28 -12.22 -9.08
N SER A 75 35.72 -12.03 -7.84
CA SER A 75 36.68 -12.93 -7.21
C SER A 75 36.01 -14.16 -6.59
N ALA A 76 36.80 -15.11 -6.11
CA ALA A 76 36.26 -16.25 -5.36
C ALA A 76 35.65 -15.78 -4.02
N GLU A 77 36.30 -14.81 -3.36
CA GLU A 77 35.81 -14.22 -2.11
C GLU A 77 34.47 -13.51 -2.29
N ASP A 78 34.24 -12.87 -3.44
CA ASP A 78 32.94 -12.27 -3.78
C ASP A 78 31.85 -13.35 -3.92
N LEU A 79 32.15 -14.47 -4.58
CA LEU A 79 31.21 -15.60 -4.70
C LEU A 79 30.90 -16.23 -3.35
N GLU A 80 31.89 -16.35 -2.47
CA GLU A 80 31.74 -16.92 -1.13
C GLU A 80 30.78 -16.12 -0.24
N LEU A 81 30.44 -14.88 -0.59
CA LEU A 81 29.40 -14.12 0.12
C LEU A 81 28.02 -14.77 0.03
N LEU A 82 27.72 -15.44 -1.10
CA LEU A 82 26.41 -15.96 -1.47
C LEU A 82 26.39 -17.47 -1.69
N PHE A 83 27.49 -18.02 -2.20
CA PHE A 83 27.57 -19.40 -2.68
C PHE A 83 28.52 -20.27 -1.84
N LYS A 84 28.27 -21.57 -1.88
CA LYS A 84 29.20 -22.63 -1.44
C LYS A 84 29.43 -23.60 -2.60
N GLN A 85 30.62 -24.15 -2.73
CA GLN A 85 30.85 -25.24 -3.69
C GLN A 85 30.24 -26.53 -3.15
N SER A 86 29.43 -27.20 -3.97
CA SER A 86 28.87 -28.51 -3.65
C SER A 86 28.59 -29.28 -4.94
N GLU A 87 28.90 -30.56 -4.92
CA GLU A 87 28.58 -31.48 -6.02
C GLU A 87 27.43 -32.43 -5.67
N ASP A 88 27.02 -32.44 -4.40
CA ASP A 88 25.99 -33.35 -3.87
C ASP A 88 24.66 -32.64 -3.62
N GLU A 89 24.67 -31.29 -3.58
CA GLU A 89 23.49 -30.44 -3.43
C GLU A 89 23.36 -29.49 -4.63
N THR A 90 22.14 -29.16 -5.02
CA THR A 90 21.81 -28.09 -5.98
C THR A 90 20.68 -27.23 -5.44
N ALA A 91 20.42 -26.09 -6.07
CA ALA A 91 19.30 -25.21 -5.73
C ALA A 91 18.71 -24.62 -7.01
N ALA A 92 18.13 -25.46 -7.87
CA ALA A 92 17.76 -25.07 -9.24
C ALA A 92 16.81 -23.86 -9.26
N ALA A 93 15.74 -23.88 -8.46
CA ALA A 93 14.76 -22.79 -8.43
C ALA A 93 15.35 -21.47 -7.91
N VAL A 94 16.32 -21.54 -6.98
CA VAL A 94 17.05 -20.37 -6.48
C VAL A 94 18.03 -19.84 -7.52
N LEU A 95 18.72 -20.73 -8.22
CA LEU A 95 19.69 -20.36 -9.26
C LEU A 95 18.98 -19.74 -10.47
N ASP A 96 17.82 -20.25 -10.87
CA ASP A 96 17.00 -19.66 -11.95
C ASP A 96 16.58 -18.22 -11.63
N LEU A 97 16.33 -17.94 -10.35
CA LEU A 97 16.02 -16.61 -9.85
C LEU A 97 17.26 -15.69 -9.85
N LEU A 98 18.37 -16.13 -9.27
CA LEU A 98 19.52 -15.26 -8.98
C LEU A 98 20.54 -15.16 -10.11
N LYS A 99 20.71 -16.19 -10.95
CA LYS A 99 21.68 -16.16 -12.06
C LYS A 99 21.41 -14.97 -13.00
N PRO A 100 20.17 -14.72 -13.45
CA PRO A 100 19.89 -13.53 -14.27
C PRO A 100 20.22 -12.22 -13.56
N ALA A 101 19.96 -12.11 -12.25
CA ALA A 101 20.24 -10.91 -11.46
C ALA A 101 21.75 -10.61 -11.43
N ILE A 102 22.59 -11.60 -11.16
CA ILE A 102 24.04 -11.38 -11.02
C ILE A 102 24.78 -11.32 -12.37
N THR A 103 24.26 -11.96 -13.42
CA THR A 103 24.95 -12.05 -14.72
C THR A 103 24.54 -11.01 -15.75
N ARG A 104 23.27 -10.57 -15.77
CA ARG A 104 22.78 -9.64 -16.80
C ARG A 104 23.10 -8.20 -16.45
N GLU A 105 23.68 -7.49 -17.42
CA GLU A 105 23.96 -6.06 -17.31
C GLU A 105 22.70 -5.20 -17.49
N PRO A 106 22.69 -3.98 -16.93
CA PRO A 106 21.66 -2.99 -17.28
C PRO A 106 21.73 -2.66 -18.78
N SER A 107 20.60 -2.76 -19.48
CA SER A 107 20.55 -2.58 -20.95
C SER A 107 21.00 -1.18 -21.40
N ASN A 108 20.73 -0.16 -20.58
CA ASN A 108 21.26 1.19 -20.75
C ASN A 108 21.31 1.88 -19.37
N PRO A 109 22.48 1.97 -18.71
CA PRO A 109 22.63 2.61 -17.40
C PRO A 109 22.15 4.07 -17.36
N SER A 110 22.18 4.75 -18.51
CA SER A 110 21.76 6.14 -18.70
C SER A 110 20.38 6.25 -19.38
N GLY A 111 19.66 5.14 -19.45
CA GLY A 111 18.36 5.05 -20.12
C GLY A 111 17.24 5.78 -19.39
N THR A 112 16.03 5.65 -19.93
CA THR A 112 14.83 6.13 -19.24
C THR A 112 14.54 5.26 -18.02
N GLU A 113 13.75 5.78 -17.08
CA GLU A 113 13.28 5.03 -15.91
C GLU A 113 12.64 3.70 -16.34
N ASN A 114 11.73 3.74 -17.33
CA ASN A 114 11.10 2.55 -17.91
C ASN A 114 12.08 1.50 -18.43
N SER A 115 13.24 1.90 -18.95
CA SER A 115 14.26 0.96 -19.42
C SER A 115 15.00 0.24 -18.28
N LEU A 116 15.00 0.81 -17.08
CA LEU A 116 15.67 0.26 -15.89
C LEU A 116 14.73 -0.55 -15.00
N ILE A 117 13.40 -0.44 -15.17
CA ILE A 117 12.38 -1.20 -14.42
C ILE A 117 12.70 -2.69 -14.37
N SER A 118 12.91 -3.32 -15.53
CA SER A 118 13.20 -4.77 -15.59
C SER A 118 14.53 -5.17 -14.94
N PHE A 119 15.44 -4.21 -14.76
CA PHE A 119 16.72 -4.41 -14.12
C PHE A 119 16.59 -4.29 -12.60
N TRP A 120 15.87 -3.29 -12.08
CA TRP A 120 15.55 -3.19 -10.66
C TRP A 120 14.69 -4.36 -10.19
N ASP A 121 13.67 -4.74 -10.98
CA ASP A 121 12.79 -5.86 -10.64
C ASP A 121 13.59 -7.15 -10.44
N ARG A 122 14.49 -7.46 -11.37
CA ARG A 122 15.33 -8.65 -11.29
C ARG A 122 16.27 -8.67 -10.08
N ASN A 123 16.78 -7.51 -9.68
CA ASN A 123 17.76 -7.40 -8.59
C ASN A 123 17.10 -7.24 -7.21
N ILE A 124 15.81 -6.89 -7.14
CA ILE A 124 15.12 -6.55 -5.89
C ILE A 124 13.79 -7.30 -5.82
N ARG A 125 12.82 -6.91 -6.65
CA ARG A 125 11.44 -7.40 -6.61
C ARG A 125 11.35 -8.91 -6.74
N ASP A 126 11.91 -9.49 -7.81
CA ASP A 126 11.81 -10.91 -8.12
C ASP A 126 12.40 -11.75 -6.96
N ILE A 127 13.49 -11.27 -6.36
CA ILE A 127 14.14 -11.95 -5.24
C ILE A 127 13.22 -11.96 -4.02
N LEU A 128 12.70 -10.79 -3.64
CA LEU A 128 11.82 -10.64 -2.48
C LEU A 128 10.49 -11.38 -2.65
N GLU A 129 9.81 -11.19 -3.79
CA GLU A 129 8.53 -11.84 -4.10
C GLU A 129 8.66 -13.36 -4.10
N ARG A 130 9.71 -13.89 -4.74
CA ARG A 130 9.90 -15.34 -4.84
C ARG A 130 10.31 -15.97 -3.51
N CYS A 131 11.16 -15.30 -2.72
CA CYS A 131 11.57 -15.82 -1.42
C CYS A 131 10.41 -15.81 -0.41
N LEU A 132 9.60 -14.74 -0.40
CA LEU A 132 8.51 -14.57 0.56
C LEU A 132 7.18 -15.18 0.10
N GLY A 133 7.07 -15.57 -1.19
CA GLY A 133 5.86 -16.15 -1.75
C GLY A 133 4.70 -15.15 -1.84
N VAL A 134 5.00 -13.88 -2.11
CA VAL A 134 4.03 -12.79 -2.17
C VAL A 134 4.17 -12.00 -3.47
N ALA A 135 3.13 -11.24 -3.82
CA ALA A 135 3.19 -10.26 -4.90
C ALA A 135 3.38 -8.85 -4.32
N GLY A 136 4.21 -8.05 -4.98
CA GLY A 136 4.32 -6.62 -4.76
C GLY A 136 3.33 -5.82 -5.60
N ILE A 137 3.16 -4.56 -5.21
CA ILE A 137 2.55 -3.51 -6.03
C ILE A 137 3.67 -2.77 -6.78
N ARG A 138 3.39 -2.39 -8.01
CA ARG A 138 4.31 -1.67 -8.89
C ARG A 138 3.54 -0.54 -9.54
N ASP A 139 4.06 0.68 -9.46
CA ASP A 139 3.51 1.75 -10.27
C ASP A 139 3.88 1.50 -11.74
N SER A 140 2.87 1.43 -12.60
CA SER A 140 3.08 1.08 -14.01
C SER A 140 3.30 2.30 -14.90
N ASN A 141 3.21 3.53 -14.37
CA ASN A 141 3.41 4.79 -15.11
C ASN A 141 2.58 4.92 -16.41
N GLN A 142 1.60 4.05 -16.65
CA GLN A 142 0.79 4.04 -17.88
C GLN A 142 -0.29 5.14 -17.89
N GLY A 143 -0.45 5.88 -16.79
CA GLY A 143 -1.25 7.10 -16.69
C GLY A 143 -0.39 8.27 -16.26
N THR A 144 0.09 9.07 -17.23
CA THR A 144 1.05 10.17 -17.06
C THR A 144 0.61 11.32 -16.13
N GLU A 145 -0.55 11.22 -15.49
CA GLU A 145 -1.12 12.31 -14.66
C GLU A 145 -1.59 11.87 -13.27
N THR A 146 -1.39 10.61 -12.87
CA THR A 146 -1.62 10.17 -11.48
C THR A 146 -0.50 10.66 -10.57
N GLY A 147 -0.47 11.96 -10.32
CA GLY A 147 0.62 12.62 -9.60
C GLY A 147 1.02 11.91 -8.30
N LYS A 148 2.21 11.28 -8.32
CA LYS A 148 3.22 11.27 -7.25
C LYS A 148 2.85 10.64 -5.89
N LEU A 149 2.02 9.59 -5.81
CA LEU A 149 1.53 9.15 -4.49
C LEU A 149 1.70 7.66 -4.11
N PRO A 150 1.60 6.65 -5.00
CA PRO A 150 2.14 5.33 -4.72
C PRO A 150 3.67 5.32 -4.88
N PRO A 151 4.39 4.43 -4.17
CA PRO A 151 5.79 4.17 -4.45
C PRO A 151 5.92 3.40 -5.75
N ASP A 152 7.04 3.58 -6.42
CA ASP A 152 7.35 2.88 -7.67
C ASP A 152 7.33 1.34 -7.45
N PHE A 153 7.69 0.90 -6.24
CA PHE A 153 7.51 -0.47 -5.75
C PHE A 153 7.02 -0.53 -4.30
N GLY A 154 6.17 -1.51 -3.98
CA GLY A 154 5.79 -1.85 -2.60
C GLY A 154 5.61 -3.34 -2.40
N LEU A 155 6.14 -3.91 -1.31
CA LEU A 155 5.97 -5.32 -0.96
C LEU A 155 4.97 -5.45 0.20
N LEU A 156 3.89 -6.20 -0.03
CA LEU A 156 2.84 -6.42 0.97
C LEU A 156 2.97 -7.80 1.62
N LEU A 157 3.20 -7.82 2.93
CA LEU A 157 3.09 -9.03 3.75
C LEU A 157 1.85 -8.93 4.63
N ALA A 158 0.94 -9.91 4.54
CA ALA A 158 -0.34 -9.90 5.25
C ALA A 158 -1.13 -8.57 5.08
N ASN A 159 -1.09 -7.98 3.88
CA ASN A 159 -1.68 -6.68 3.53
C ASN A 159 -1.06 -5.45 4.24
N VAL A 160 0.18 -5.56 4.69
CA VAL A 160 0.98 -4.45 5.23
C VAL A 160 2.16 -4.20 4.31
N CYS A 161 2.33 -2.96 3.82
CA CYS A 161 3.47 -2.59 3.00
C CYS A 161 4.73 -2.42 3.89
N VAL A 162 5.54 -3.46 3.99
CA VAL A 162 6.72 -3.50 4.88
C VAL A 162 8.03 -3.09 4.17
N PHE A 163 8.00 -3.01 2.84
CA PHE A 163 9.13 -2.61 2.01
C PHE A 163 8.66 -1.73 0.85
N ARG A 164 9.35 -0.61 0.59
CA ARG A 164 8.98 0.38 -0.44
C ARG A 164 10.17 0.78 -1.30
N GLY A 165 9.92 1.13 -2.57
CA GLY A 165 10.93 1.54 -3.53
C GLY A 165 10.53 2.82 -4.25
N GLU A 166 11.48 3.75 -4.39
CA GLU A 166 11.37 4.92 -5.28
C GLU A 166 12.55 4.91 -6.25
N GLU A 167 12.28 5.03 -7.54
CA GLU A 167 13.23 4.76 -8.61
C GLU A 167 13.23 5.90 -9.60
N LYS A 168 14.41 6.46 -9.90
CA LYS A 168 14.55 7.54 -10.88
C LYS A 168 15.68 7.22 -11.85
N ARG A 169 15.57 7.76 -13.06
CA ARG A 169 16.68 7.76 -14.02
C ARG A 169 17.83 8.66 -13.56
N LEU A 170 19.03 8.42 -14.10
CA LEU A 170 20.17 9.31 -13.91
C LEU A 170 19.86 10.72 -14.47
N GLY A 171 20.22 11.76 -13.72
CA GLY A 171 19.99 13.15 -14.11
C GLY A 171 18.53 13.62 -13.99
N PHE A 172 17.67 12.89 -13.27
CA PHE A 172 16.34 13.36 -12.93
C PHE A 172 16.40 14.65 -12.08
N THR A 173 15.61 15.66 -12.43
CA THR A 173 15.63 17.00 -11.82
C THR A 173 14.46 17.27 -10.87
N GLY A 174 13.61 16.28 -10.63
CA GLY A 174 12.46 16.39 -9.73
C GLY A 174 12.82 16.16 -8.25
N MET A 175 11.83 15.73 -7.47
CA MET A 175 12.05 15.40 -6.05
C MET A 175 13.04 14.22 -5.95
N HIS A 176 13.98 14.32 -5.02
CA HIS A 176 14.92 13.23 -4.78
C HIS A 176 14.14 11.99 -4.28
N PRO A 177 14.40 10.77 -4.80
CA PRO A 177 13.57 9.61 -4.47
C PRO A 177 13.60 9.24 -2.98
N ARG A 178 14.71 9.54 -2.28
CA ARG A 178 14.79 9.48 -0.81
C ARG A 178 13.75 10.35 -0.08
N ASP A 179 13.46 11.54 -0.61
CA ASP A 179 12.46 12.43 -0.02
C ASP A 179 11.06 12.07 -0.50
N GLU A 180 10.89 11.50 -1.70
CA GLU A 180 9.64 10.88 -2.13
C GLU A 180 9.22 9.76 -1.15
N LEU A 181 10.15 8.91 -0.70
CA LEU A 181 9.87 7.90 0.33
C LEU A 181 9.25 8.52 1.59
N LYS A 182 9.72 9.69 2.04
CA LYS A 182 9.18 10.37 3.22
C LYS A 182 7.78 10.93 2.96
N VAL A 183 7.59 11.57 1.81
CA VAL A 183 6.34 12.27 1.47
C VAL A 183 5.22 11.28 1.14
N LYS A 184 5.54 10.20 0.44
CA LYS A 184 4.57 9.18 0.03
C LYS A 184 4.27 8.16 1.13
N THR A 185 5.11 8.08 2.17
CA THR A 185 4.89 7.16 3.29
C THR A 185 4.09 7.82 4.40
N ARG A 186 3.10 7.09 4.92
CA ARG A 186 2.39 7.45 6.13
C ARG A 186 2.72 6.45 7.23
N TRP A 187 3.06 6.94 8.42
CA TRP A 187 3.34 6.04 9.53
C TRP A 187 2.08 5.39 10.09
N VAL A 188 1.91 4.10 9.83
CA VAL A 188 0.84 3.26 10.41
C VAL A 188 1.38 1.97 11.01
N TYR A 189 2.69 1.87 11.14
CA TYR A 189 3.39 0.62 11.42
C TYR A 189 3.65 0.38 12.91
N ASN A 190 3.06 1.18 13.80
CA ASN A 190 3.20 0.99 15.25
C ASN A 190 2.82 -0.45 15.65
N PRO A 191 3.58 -1.13 16.54
CA PRO A 191 4.73 -0.63 17.31
C PRO A 191 6.10 -0.90 16.66
N ALA A 192 6.18 -1.16 15.35
CA ALA A 192 7.45 -1.42 14.69
C ALA A 192 8.42 -0.23 14.86
N PRO A 193 9.73 -0.47 15.03
CA PRO A 193 10.70 0.59 15.19
C PRO A 193 11.03 1.29 13.86
N TYR A 194 10.85 0.61 12.74
CA TYR A 194 11.06 1.09 11.38
C TYR A 194 10.28 0.21 10.40
N ILE A 195 10.11 0.66 9.17
CA ILE A 195 9.93 -0.21 8.00
C ILE A 195 11.14 -0.06 7.09
N LEU A 196 11.22 -0.88 6.04
CA LEU A 196 12.36 -0.89 5.14
C LEU A 196 11.98 -0.29 3.79
N GLY A 197 12.99 0.10 3.03
CA GLY A 197 12.81 0.49 1.65
C GLY A 197 14.11 0.60 0.89
N TYR A 198 14.02 1.12 -0.31
CA TYR A 198 15.15 1.56 -1.09
C TYR A 198 14.79 2.78 -1.91
N TYR A 199 15.82 3.51 -2.32
CA TYR A 199 15.69 4.38 -3.48
C TYR A 199 16.77 4.07 -4.50
N ALA A 200 16.45 4.25 -5.78
CA ALA A 200 17.36 4.01 -6.89
C ALA A 200 17.52 5.26 -7.76
N ILE A 201 18.76 5.50 -8.21
CA ILE A 201 19.08 6.51 -9.23
C ILE A 201 19.97 5.84 -10.27
N GLY A 202 19.41 5.56 -11.45
CA GLY A 202 20.09 4.75 -12.46
C GLY A 202 20.39 3.35 -11.92
N VAL A 203 21.67 2.97 -11.91
CA VAL A 203 22.14 1.66 -11.39
C VAL A 203 22.52 1.70 -9.91
N GLY A 204 22.57 2.88 -9.30
CA GLY A 204 22.84 3.05 -7.87
C GLY A 204 21.58 2.80 -7.06
N VAL A 205 21.65 1.90 -6.08
CA VAL A 205 20.56 1.56 -5.16
C VAL A 205 21.02 1.81 -3.74
N VAL A 206 20.18 2.48 -2.95
CA VAL A 206 20.40 2.68 -1.52
C VAL A 206 19.27 2.00 -0.75
N LEU A 207 19.62 1.00 0.06
CA LEU A 207 18.70 0.43 1.05
C LEU A 207 18.54 1.39 2.21
N THR A 208 17.31 1.52 2.70
CA THR A 208 16.96 2.49 3.74
C THR A 208 16.09 1.87 4.83
N ALA A 209 16.16 2.47 6.02
CA ALA A 209 15.16 2.31 7.07
C ALA A 209 14.30 3.58 7.12
N ILE A 210 12.98 3.41 7.16
CA ILE A 210 12.01 4.49 7.31
C ILE A 210 11.48 4.43 8.74
N LEU A 211 11.63 5.51 9.48
CA LEU A 211 11.40 5.59 10.91
C LEU A 211 10.10 6.34 11.23
N PRO A 212 9.48 6.06 12.38
CA PRO A 212 8.36 6.85 12.88
C PRO A 212 8.72 8.33 13.00
N PRO A 213 7.72 9.24 12.94
CA PRO A 213 7.92 10.64 13.32
C PRO A 213 8.47 10.72 14.75
N GLY A 214 9.44 11.61 14.96
CA GLY A 214 10.02 11.84 16.29
C GLY A 214 9.07 12.56 17.26
N PRO A 215 9.43 12.65 18.56
CA PRO A 215 8.59 13.22 19.62
C PRO A 215 8.18 14.69 19.44
N GLN A 216 8.90 15.44 18.59
CA GLN A 216 8.65 16.87 18.34
C GLN A 216 7.78 17.13 17.08
N GLY A 217 7.35 16.09 16.33
CA GLY A 217 6.54 16.20 15.09
C GLY A 217 7.32 16.78 13.88
N ASN A 218 7.04 16.52 12.60
CA ASN A 218 5.86 16.01 11.90
C ASN A 218 6.19 15.08 10.69
N SER A 219 7.46 14.77 10.43
CA SER A 219 7.88 14.04 9.22
C SER A 219 8.62 12.74 9.55
N LEU A 220 8.52 11.78 8.64
CA LEU A 220 9.27 10.53 8.71
C LEU A 220 10.76 10.81 8.54
N GLN A 221 11.57 10.05 9.27
CA GLN A 221 13.00 10.02 9.06
C GLN A 221 13.33 8.83 8.15
N VAL A 222 14.30 9.01 7.26
CA VAL A 222 14.81 7.96 6.39
C VAL A 222 16.31 7.87 6.66
N GLU A 223 16.80 6.71 7.03
CA GLU A 223 18.21 6.45 7.27
C GLU A 223 18.77 5.55 6.16
N ASP A 224 19.90 5.95 5.59
CA ASP A 224 20.56 5.21 4.53
C ASP A 224 21.42 4.09 5.15
N LEU A 225 21.15 2.85 4.76
CA LEU A 225 21.79 1.67 5.32
C LEU A 225 22.99 1.26 4.47
N ILE A 226 22.74 0.88 3.22
CA ILE A 226 23.73 0.32 2.30
C ILE A 226 23.53 0.94 0.93
N LEU A 227 24.62 1.49 0.37
CA LEU A 227 24.70 1.90 -1.03
C LEU A 227 25.35 0.77 -1.84
N THR A 228 24.76 0.46 -2.98
CA THR A 228 25.27 -0.55 -3.91
C THR A 228 25.17 -0.04 -5.34
N ASP A 229 26.26 -0.16 -6.10
CA ASP A 229 26.28 0.12 -7.53
C ASP A 229 26.10 -1.18 -8.31
N LEU A 230 24.90 -1.40 -8.85
CA LEU A 230 24.56 -2.64 -9.55
C LEU A 230 25.25 -2.78 -10.93
N SER A 231 26.12 -1.86 -11.33
CA SER A 231 26.91 -1.95 -12.58
C SER A 231 27.81 -3.20 -12.62
N SER A 232 28.39 -3.60 -11.48
CA SER A 232 29.32 -4.74 -11.41
C SER A 232 28.68 -6.00 -10.84
N ARG A 233 29.13 -7.19 -11.30
CA ARG A 233 28.69 -8.49 -10.79
C ARG A 233 28.91 -8.63 -9.28
N ARG A 234 30.08 -8.21 -8.79
CA ARG A 234 30.43 -8.19 -7.37
C ARG A 234 29.38 -7.48 -6.52
N GLU A 235 28.99 -6.29 -6.93
CA GLU A 235 28.00 -5.50 -6.20
C GLU A 235 26.58 -6.09 -6.34
N ARG A 236 26.23 -6.70 -7.48
CA ARG A 236 24.97 -7.45 -7.61
C ARG A 236 24.92 -8.68 -6.71
N ILE A 237 26.04 -9.36 -6.47
CA ILE A 237 26.12 -10.46 -5.50
C ILE A 237 25.88 -9.94 -4.08
N LYS A 238 26.52 -8.83 -3.69
CA LYS A 238 26.29 -8.18 -2.39
C LYS A 238 24.82 -7.76 -2.21
N ASN A 239 24.22 -7.19 -3.25
CA ASN A 239 22.80 -6.86 -3.24
C ASN A 239 21.91 -8.10 -3.06
N ALA A 240 22.20 -9.20 -3.76
CA ALA A 240 21.46 -10.45 -3.59
C ALA A 240 21.56 -11.00 -2.15
N VAL A 241 22.73 -10.93 -1.52
CA VAL A 241 22.90 -11.27 -0.09
C VAL A 241 22.01 -10.38 0.78
N GLY A 242 22.01 -9.06 0.53
CA GLY A 242 21.14 -8.11 1.21
C GLY A 242 19.66 -8.44 1.06
N MET A 243 19.19 -8.72 -0.16
CA MET A 243 17.79 -9.08 -0.45
C MET A 243 17.35 -10.36 0.26
N ILE A 244 18.21 -11.39 0.26
CA ILE A 244 17.94 -12.65 0.97
C ILE A 244 17.83 -12.41 2.47
N LYS A 245 18.75 -11.65 3.06
CA LYS A 245 18.72 -11.32 4.48
C LYS A 245 17.52 -10.47 4.87
N LEU A 246 17.10 -9.55 4.01
CA LEU A 246 15.92 -8.73 4.22
C LEU A 246 14.65 -9.58 4.40
N CYS A 247 14.54 -10.74 3.74
CA CYS A 247 13.37 -11.61 3.87
C CYS A 247 13.05 -11.95 5.34
N SER A 248 14.07 -12.28 6.13
CA SER A 248 13.93 -12.58 7.57
C SER A 248 13.47 -11.36 8.39
N VAL A 249 14.01 -10.17 8.09
CA VAL A 249 13.68 -8.93 8.80
C VAL A 249 12.27 -8.46 8.43
N LEU A 250 11.88 -8.56 7.16
CA LEU A 250 10.55 -8.22 6.68
C LEU A 250 9.47 -9.10 7.31
N GLY A 251 9.72 -10.40 7.43
CA GLY A 251 8.84 -11.33 8.14
C GLY A 251 8.68 -10.95 9.62
N TRP A 252 9.78 -10.59 10.30
CA TRP A 252 9.73 -10.12 11.68
C TRP A 252 8.96 -8.79 11.82
N LEU A 253 9.20 -7.82 10.95
CA LEU A 253 8.49 -6.54 10.95
C LEU A 253 6.99 -6.75 10.79
N GLN A 254 6.57 -7.61 9.84
CA GLN A 254 5.15 -7.95 9.68
C GLN A 254 4.55 -8.52 10.96
N GLN A 255 5.26 -9.42 11.66
CA GLN A 255 4.79 -9.98 12.93
C GLN A 255 4.64 -8.92 14.03
N VAL A 256 5.57 -7.98 14.11
CA VAL A 256 5.50 -6.88 15.09
C VAL A 256 4.35 -5.93 14.78
N ILE A 257 4.13 -5.59 13.51
CA ILE A 257 3.04 -4.71 13.09
C ILE A 257 1.70 -5.40 13.35
N GLY A 258 1.59 -6.69 13.05
CA GLY A 258 0.37 -7.47 13.19
C GLY A 258 -0.64 -7.24 12.07
N GLU A 259 -1.75 -7.97 12.13
CA GLU A 259 -2.84 -7.88 11.15
C GLU A 259 -3.88 -6.81 11.56
N GLY A 260 -4.63 -6.28 10.58
CA GLY A 260 -5.84 -5.49 10.87
C GLY A 260 -5.64 -4.02 11.27
N LYS A 261 -4.42 -3.48 11.27
CA LYS A 261 -4.18 -2.04 11.47
C LYS A 261 -4.51 -1.22 10.24
N ASP A 262 -4.67 0.10 10.40
CA ASP A 262 -4.89 1.05 9.30
C ASP A 262 -3.84 0.85 8.21
N ARG A 263 -4.28 0.34 7.05
CA ARG A 263 -3.38 -0.24 6.04
C ARG A 263 -2.85 0.86 5.13
N ASP A 264 -1.53 1.03 5.08
CA ASP A 264 -0.90 1.86 4.07
C ASP A 264 -0.94 1.10 2.73
N MET A 265 -1.54 1.72 1.71
CA MET A 265 -1.64 1.17 0.35
C MET A 265 -2.35 -0.18 0.21
N ARG A 266 -3.68 -0.14 0.18
CA ARG A 266 -4.53 -1.33 -0.01
C ARG A 266 -5.36 -1.22 -1.27
N LEU A 267 -5.44 -2.32 -2.01
CA LEU A 267 -6.48 -2.60 -2.97
C LEU A 267 -7.64 -3.32 -2.27
N GLN A 268 -8.87 -2.81 -2.42
CA GLN A 268 -10.08 -3.44 -1.92
C GLN A 268 -11.11 -3.53 -3.04
N TYR A 269 -11.42 -4.77 -3.43
CA TYR A 269 -12.57 -5.05 -4.29
C TYR A 269 -13.85 -4.94 -3.45
N CYS A 270 -14.82 -4.19 -3.98
CA CYS A 270 -16.15 -4.09 -3.39
C CYS A 270 -17.17 -4.76 -4.31
N GLU A 271 -18.16 -5.41 -3.72
CA GLU A 271 -19.33 -5.89 -4.46
C GLU A 271 -19.98 -4.71 -5.23
N GLY A 272 -20.39 -4.94 -6.48
CA GLY A 272 -20.96 -3.89 -7.34
C GLY A 272 -20.02 -3.26 -8.37
N GLY A 273 -18.86 -3.89 -8.65
CA GLY A 273 -17.97 -3.48 -9.74
C GLY A 273 -17.13 -2.22 -9.46
N LYS A 274 -16.88 -1.95 -8.17
CA LYS A 274 -16.09 -0.84 -7.67
C LYS A 274 -14.78 -1.36 -7.06
N LEU A 275 -13.67 -0.75 -7.43
CA LEU A 275 -12.36 -0.97 -6.81
C LEU A 275 -11.97 0.26 -6.02
N ILE A 276 -11.55 0.07 -4.77
CA ILE A 276 -11.03 1.13 -3.92
C ILE A 276 -9.53 0.91 -3.73
N GLU A 277 -8.74 1.91 -4.12
CA GLU A 277 -7.30 1.94 -3.87
C GLU A 277 -7.02 3.01 -2.81
N TYR A 278 -6.42 2.60 -1.70
CA TYR A 278 -6.08 3.51 -0.62
C TYR A 278 -4.66 4.03 -0.83
N PHE A 279 -4.45 5.33 -0.72
CA PHE A 279 -3.12 5.95 -0.71
C PHE A 279 -2.84 6.61 0.66
N SER A 280 -1.69 7.25 0.81
CA SER A 280 -1.27 7.87 2.07
C SER A 280 -2.24 8.96 2.54
N SER A 281 -2.60 9.89 1.65
CA SER A 281 -3.44 11.07 1.93
C SER A 281 -4.84 11.03 1.33
N HIS A 282 -5.09 10.16 0.35
CA HIS A 282 -6.32 10.12 -0.44
C HIS A 282 -6.70 8.66 -0.76
N LEU A 283 -7.81 8.46 -1.45
CA LEU A 283 -8.21 7.18 -2.01
C LEU A 283 -8.69 7.36 -3.44
N ARG A 284 -8.58 6.31 -4.26
CA ARG A 284 -9.18 6.21 -5.58
C ARG A 284 -10.36 5.26 -5.54
N LYS A 285 -11.44 5.63 -6.22
CA LYS A 285 -12.56 4.74 -6.53
C LYS A 285 -12.65 4.60 -8.04
N THR A 286 -12.48 3.37 -8.52
CA THR A 286 -12.62 3.01 -9.92
C THR A 286 -13.95 2.28 -10.13
N TYR A 287 -14.67 2.64 -11.19
CA TYR A 287 -16.00 2.12 -11.49
C TYR A 287 -16.01 1.36 -12.83
N GLY A 288 -17.07 0.55 -13.04
CA GLY A 288 -17.28 -0.14 -14.31
C GLY A 288 -16.49 -1.45 -14.47
N LEU A 289 -16.01 -2.04 -13.38
CA LEU A 289 -15.16 -3.25 -13.45
C LEU A 289 -15.94 -4.57 -13.60
N ALA A 290 -17.24 -4.59 -13.28
CA ALA A 290 -18.05 -5.81 -13.29
C ALA A 290 -19.19 -5.80 -14.32
N ASN A 291 -19.50 -4.65 -14.93
CA ASN A 291 -20.62 -4.47 -15.84
C ASN A 291 -20.13 -3.99 -17.21
N SER A 292 -20.98 -4.09 -18.25
CA SER A 292 -20.77 -3.42 -19.55
C SER A 292 -20.92 -1.89 -19.48
N ASP A 293 -21.05 -1.32 -18.28
CA ASP A 293 -21.09 0.11 -18.00
C ASP A 293 -19.67 0.57 -17.67
N ASP A 294 -19.17 1.53 -18.42
CA ASP A 294 -17.82 2.10 -18.30
C ASP A 294 -17.62 3.00 -17.07
N GLY A 295 -18.67 3.18 -16.25
CA GLY A 295 -18.66 3.98 -15.04
C GLY A 295 -18.72 5.50 -15.29
N GLU A 296 -18.84 5.93 -16.55
CA GLU A 296 -18.88 7.33 -16.95
C GLU A 296 -20.00 8.10 -16.26
N GLY A 297 -21.21 7.51 -16.23
CA GLY A 297 -22.38 8.12 -15.60
C GLY A 297 -22.15 8.42 -14.12
N ARG A 298 -21.49 7.51 -13.40
CA ARG A 298 -21.18 7.67 -11.98
C ARG A 298 -20.12 8.74 -11.73
N VAL A 299 -19.06 8.77 -12.54
CA VAL A 299 -18.03 9.81 -12.44
C VAL A 299 -18.61 11.19 -12.77
N LYS A 300 -19.44 11.31 -13.83
CA LYS A 300 -20.14 12.57 -14.16
C LYS A 300 -21.04 13.05 -13.03
N HIS A 301 -21.79 12.14 -12.42
CA HIS A 301 -22.64 12.45 -11.27
C HIS A 301 -21.82 13.00 -10.09
N LEU A 302 -20.75 12.29 -9.70
CA LEU A 302 -19.88 12.72 -8.61
C LEU A 302 -19.20 14.07 -8.91
N LYS A 303 -18.76 14.33 -10.14
CA LYS A 303 -18.21 15.65 -10.54
C LYS A 303 -19.23 16.77 -10.28
N ALA A 304 -20.50 16.54 -10.61
CA ALA A 304 -21.56 17.52 -10.36
C ALA A 304 -21.82 17.74 -8.86
N ILE A 305 -21.89 16.66 -8.06
CA ILE A 305 -22.09 16.74 -6.61
C ILE A 305 -20.92 17.49 -5.96
N TYR A 306 -19.68 17.07 -6.20
CA TYR A 306 -18.52 17.73 -5.60
C TYR A 306 -18.35 19.19 -6.05
N ALA A 307 -18.71 19.53 -7.30
CA ALA A 307 -18.75 20.93 -7.73
C ALA A 307 -19.74 21.77 -6.91
N ALA A 308 -20.91 21.20 -6.56
CA ALA A 308 -21.87 21.86 -5.69
C ALA A 308 -21.38 21.97 -4.23
N LEU A 309 -20.74 20.93 -3.70
CA LEU A 309 -20.15 20.98 -2.35
C LEU A 309 -19.06 22.06 -2.25
N ILE A 310 -18.22 22.18 -3.29
CA ILE A 310 -17.18 23.21 -3.37
C ILE A 310 -17.80 24.60 -3.47
N SER A 311 -18.78 24.82 -4.36
CA SER A 311 -19.38 26.15 -4.55
C SER A 311 -20.10 26.66 -3.29
N LYS A 312 -20.68 25.74 -2.52
CA LYS A 312 -21.36 26.04 -1.26
C LYS A 312 -20.40 26.11 -0.06
N VAL A 313 -19.13 25.74 -0.24
CA VAL A 313 -18.12 25.67 0.83
C VAL A 313 -18.60 24.78 1.98
N VAL A 314 -19.09 23.59 1.64
CA VAL A 314 -19.59 22.63 2.64
C VAL A 314 -18.42 22.20 3.54
N PRO A 315 -18.50 22.37 4.88
CA PRO A 315 -17.46 21.93 5.80
C PRO A 315 -17.56 20.43 6.06
N ASN A 316 -16.51 19.84 6.66
CA ASN A 316 -16.54 18.46 7.17
C ASN A 316 -16.99 17.42 6.12
N VAL A 317 -16.48 17.54 4.89
CA VAL A 317 -16.67 16.57 3.81
C VAL A 317 -15.34 16.23 3.15
N ASP A 318 -15.25 15.09 2.48
CA ASP A 318 -14.17 14.88 1.52
C ASP A 318 -14.34 15.75 0.27
N ARG A 319 -13.31 15.77 -0.57
CA ARG A 319 -13.23 16.61 -1.76
C ARG A 319 -12.73 15.80 -2.94
N LEU A 320 -13.26 16.15 -4.11
CA LEU A 320 -12.78 15.62 -5.37
C LEU A 320 -11.43 16.24 -5.71
N LYS A 321 -10.39 15.40 -5.71
CA LYS A 321 -9.04 15.76 -6.14
C LYS A 321 -8.90 15.65 -7.66
N MET A 322 -9.38 14.53 -8.20
CA MET A 322 -9.28 14.22 -9.63
C MET A 322 -10.47 13.35 -10.05
N ALA A 323 -10.87 13.45 -11.31
CA ALA A 323 -11.94 12.62 -11.89
C ALA A 323 -11.73 12.44 -13.38
N GLU A 324 -11.47 11.19 -13.76
CA GLU A 324 -11.22 10.79 -15.14
C GLU A 324 -12.31 9.84 -15.64
N ILE A 325 -12.58 9.94 -16.93
CA ILE A 325 -13.55 9.12 -17.64
C ILE A 325 -12.80 8.45 -18.78
N HIS A 326 -12.95 7.13 -18.95
CA HIS A 326 -12.27 6.36 -20.01
C HIS A 326 -10.74 6.45 -19.97
N HIS A 327 -10.13 6.48 -18.78
CA HIS A 327 -8.67 6.44 -18.67
C HIS A 327 -8.13 5.12 -19.24
N GLY A 328 -7.12 5.18 -20.11
CA GLY A 328 -6.63 4.03 -20.87
C GLY A 328 -6.14 2.83 -20.03
N VAL A 329 -5.84 3.05 -18.76
CA VAL A 329 -5.37 2.01 -17.82
C VAL A 329 -6.41 1.66 -16.76
N HIS A 330 -7.13 2.66 -16.28
CA HIS A 330 -7.91 2.57 -15.04
C HIS A 330 -9.42 2.69 -15.30
N GLY A 331 -9.86 2.89 -16.55
CA GLY A 331 -11.26 3.17 -16.85
C GLY A 331 -11.72 4.50 -16.23
N SER A 332 -12.97 4.56 -15.79
CA SER A 332 -13.52 5.76 -15.16
C SER A 332 -13.31 5.74 -13.65
N TYR A 333 -12.71 6.77 -13.07
CA TYR A 333 -12.35 6.82 -11.65
C TYR A 333 -12.43 8.23 -11.05
N VAL A 334 -12.44 8.29 -9.71
CA VAL A 334 -12.29 9.52 -8.92
C VAL A 334 -11.26 9.34 -7.82
N ASP A 335 -10.50 10.40 -7.53
CA ASP A 335 -9.60 10.51 -6.38
C ASP A 335 -10.21 11.47 -5.36
N LEU A 336 -10.29 11.03 -4.10
CA LEU A 336 -10.96 11.74 -3.01
C LEU A 336 -10.01 11.97 -1.83
N GLU A 337 -10.02 13.20 -1.28
CA GLU A 337 -9.20 13.58 -0.12
C GLU A 337 -9.98 14.50 0.85
N PRO A 338 -9.69 14.48 2.17
CA PRO A 338 -8.68 13.67 2.84
C PRO A 338 -9.11 12.23 3.07
N ARG A 339 -8.15 11.31 3.17
CA ARG A 339 -8.40 9.94 3.65
C ARG A 339 -8.58 9.96 5.17
N GLY A 340 -9.68 9.41 5.68
CA GLY A 340 -9.96 9.37 7.12
C GLY A 340 -9.57 8.06 7.82
N ILE A 341 -9.93 7.95 9.08
CA ILE A 341 -9.80 6.74 9.91
C ILE A 341 -11.18 6.11 10.09
N ASP A 342 -11.31 4.87 9.62
CA ASP A 342 -12.53 4.07 9.70
C ASP A 342 -12.47 3.12 10.91
N THR A 343 -12.63 3.67 12.11
CA THR A 343 -12.74 2.86 13.34
C THR A 343 -14.01 3.13 14.14
N GLY A 344 -14.87 4.02 13.65
CA GLY A 344 -16.01 4.55 14.41
C GLY A 344 -15.60 5.33 15.67
N PRO A 345 -16.58 5.88 16.40
CA PRO A 345 -16.35 6.64 17.64
C PRO A 345 -15.92 5.71 18.78
N LYS A 346 -14.94 6.13 19.58
CA LYS A 346 -14.37 5.34 20.69
C LYS A 346 -14.79 5.85 22.06
N SER A 347 -15.47 6.99 22.10
CA SER A 347 -15.90 7.66 23.32
C SER A 347 -17.19 8.45 23.11
N PRO A 348 -17.91 8.84 24.18
CA PRO A 348 -19.10 9.69 24.05
C PRO A 348 -18.81 11.04 23.39
N ILE A 349 -17.62 11.61 23.63
CA ILE A 349 -17.19 12.86 23.00
C ILE A 349 -16.96 12.69 21.49
N ASP A 350 -16.47 11.53 21.05
CA ASP A 350 -16.34 11.23 19.62
C ASP A 350 -17.70 11.19 18.92
N VAL A 351 -18.69 10.54 19.53
CA VAL A 351 -20.06 10.49 18.98
C VAL A 351 -20.62 11.91 18.84
N ARG A 352 -20.47 12.74 19.88
CA ARG A 352 -20.91 14.14 19.85
C ARG A 352 -20.21 14.90 18.73
N ASN A 353 -18.89 14.83 18.65
CA ASN A 353 -18.10 15.57 17.67
C ASN A 353 -18.43 15.13 16.24
N ALA A 354 -18.61 13.82 16.00
CA ALA A 354 -19.03 13.29 14.72
C ALA A 354 -20.39 13.84 14.30
N VAL A 355 -21.38 13.80 15.19
CA VAL A 355 -22.73 14.31 14.92
C VAL A 355 -22.72 15.82 14.66
N VAL A 356 -21.95 16.60 15.43
CA VAL A 356 -21.78 18.04 15.19
C VAL A 356 -21.19 18.29 13.80
N CYS A 357 -20.09 17.62 13.44
CA CYS A 357 -19.46 17.80 12.14
C CYS A 357 -20.39 17.45 10.97
N VAL A 358 -21.15 16.36 11.08
CA VAL A 358 -22.15 15.96 10.07
C VAL A 358 -23.25 17.00 9.95
N LEU A 359 -23.81 17.48 11.06
CA LEU A 359 -24.87 18.51 11.02
C LEU A 359 -24.35 19.86 10.49
N GLU A 360 -23.10 20.24 10.78
CA GLU A 360 -22.46 21.42 10.17
C GLU A 360 -22.37 21.29 8.65
N ALA A 361 -21.98 20.11 8.13
CA ALA A 361 -21.94 19.83 6.71
C ALA A 361 -23.35 19.94 6.09
N LEU A 362 -24.33 19.27 6.69
CA LEU A 362 -25.72 19.24 6.21
C LEU A 362 -26.37 20.62 6.22
N LYS A 363 -26.10 21.45 7.24
CA LYS A 363 -26.61 22.83 7.29
C LYS A 363 -26.26 23.62 6.03
N VAL A 364 -25.04 23.45 5.52
CA VAL A 364 -24.57 24.14 4.32
C VAL A 364 -25.04 23.42 3.06
N ALA A 365 -24.98 22.09 3.02
CA ALA A 365 -25.40 21.29 1.87
C ALA A 365 -26.90 21.44 1.55
N HIS A 366 -27.76 21.55 2.57
CA HIS A 366 -29.20 21.69 2.43
C HIS A 366 -29.68 23.11 2.10
N ALA A 367 -28.80 24.12 2.12
CA ALA A 367 -29.15 25.46 1.66
C ALA A 367 -29.54 25.43 0.16
N ASP A 368 -30.28 26.42 -0.34
CA ASP A 368 -30.64 26.46 -1.76
C ASP A 368 -29.40 26.70 -2.67
N PRO A 369 -29.23 25.99 -3.79
CA PRO A 369 -29.93 24.75 -4.18
C PRO A 369 -29.47 23.55 -3.33
N PRO A 370 -30.40 22.69 -2.86
CA PRO A 370 -30.07 21.66 -1.88
C PRO A 370 -29.37 20.44 -2.50
N VAL A 371 -28.43 19.90 -1.75
CA VAL A 371 -27.76 18.61 -2.00
C VAL A 371 -28.08 17.68 -0.84
N PHE A 372 -28.71 16.54 -1.11
CA PHE A 372 -29.06 15.52 -0.12
C PHE A 372 -28.06 14.37 -0.21
N HIS A 373 -27.54 13.90 0.92
CA HIS A 373 -26.54 12.82 0.95
C HIS A 373 -27.17 11.44 0.74
N ARG A 374 -28.32 11.19 1.37
CA ARG A 374 -29.14 9.97 1.33
C ARG A 374 -28.55 8.69 1.93
N ASP A 375 -27.22 8.55 2.04
CA ASP A 375 -26.56 7.38 2.66
C ASP A 375 -25.71 7.74 3.90
N ILE A 376 -26.30 8.40 4.90
CA ILE A 376 -25.58 8.77 6.13
C ILE A 376 -25.60 7.60 7.12
N ARG A 377 -24.43 7.01 7.38
CA ARG A 377 -24.20 5.90 8.31
C ARG A 377 -22.75 5.84 8.75
N TRP A 378 -22.44 5.10 9.81
CA TRP A 378 -21.09 5.05 10.38
C TRP A 378 -19.99 4.70 9.36
N PRO A 379 -20.20 3.76 8.40
CA PRO A 379 -19.23 3.52 7.32
C PRO A 379 -18.89 4.74 6.45
N ASN A 380 -19.77 5.76 6.43
CA ASN A 380 -19.62 6.96 5.63
C ASN A 380 -19.23 8.20 6.47
N VAL A 381 -18.90 8.02 7.74
CA VAL A 381 -18.45 9.10 8.64
C VAL A 381 -17.05 8.78 9.16
N MET A 382 -16.09 9.59 8.75
CA MET A 382 -14.67 9.34 8.95
C MET A 382 -14.07 10.28 9.99
N GLN A 383 -13.20 9.77 10.87
CA GLN A 383 -12.42 10.63 11.76
C GLN A 383 -11.26 11.26 11.00
N SER A 384 -11.00 12.55 11.25
CA SER A 384 -9.82 13.24 10.74
C SER A 384 -8.55 12.66 11.33
N ARG A 385 -7.53 12.52 10.48
CA ARG A 385 -6.20 12.05 10.87
C ARG A 385 -5.38 13.14 11.54
N GLU A 386 -5.66 14.40 11.23
CA GLU A 386 -4.92 15.57 11.71
C GLU A 386 -5.48 16.07 13.05
N ASP A 387 -6.79 15.90 13.26
CA ASP A 387 -7.47 16.35 14.46
C ASP A 387 -8.50 15.29 14.88
N SER A 388 -8.21 14.58 15.96
CA SER A 388 -9.11 13.54 16.49
C SER A 388 -10.49 14.05 16.90
N SER A 389 -10.65 15.37 17.10
CA SER A 389 -11.95 15.99 17.40
C SER A 389 -12.78 16.29 16.15
N LYS A 390 -12.20 16.20 14.96
CA LYS A 390 -12.87 16.49 13.69
C LYS A 390 -13.25 15.22 12.96
N TRP A 391 -14.43 15.26 12.35
CA TRP A 391 -15.01 14.18 11.56
C TRP A 391 -15.53 14.75 10.25
N PHE A 392 -15.71 13.90 9.25
CA PHE A 392 -16.22 14.33 7.96
C PHE A 392 -17.04 13.24 7.26
N LEU A 393 -17.99 13.69 6.44
CA LEU A 393 -18.90 12.85 5.67
C LEU A 393 -18.29 12.52 4.31
N ILE A 394 -18.36 11.25 3.93
CA ILE A 394 -17.85 10.71 2.66
C ILE A 394 -18.94 9.92 1.94
N ASP A 395 -18.61 9.40 0.75
CA ASP A 395 -19.47 8.49 -0.03
C ASP A 395 -20.74 9.13 -0.61
N TRP A 396 -20.55 10.28 -1.26
CA TRP A 396 -21.57 11.04 -1.98
C TRP A 396 -22.09 10.39 -3.28
N GLU A 397 -21.88 9.08 -3.48
CA GLU A 397 -22.31 8.34 -4.68
C GLU A 397 -23.83 8.27 -4.81
N ASP A 398 -24.51 8.22 -3.68
CA ASP A 398 -25.95 8.26 -3.58
C ASP A 398 -26.49 9.66 -3.32
N ALA A 399 -25.71 10.71 -3.48
CA ALA A 399 -26.22 12.06 -3.29
C ALA A 399 -27.22 12.48 -4.40
N SER A 400 -28.05 13.47 -4.13
CA SER A 400 -29.03 13.98 -5.10
C SER A 400 -29.31 15.46 -4.94
N PHE A 401 -29.78 16.08 -6.02
CA PHE A 401 -30.32 17.44 -6.03
C PHE A 401 -31.84 17.41 -5.94
N ALA A 402 -32.47 18.52 -5.57
CA ALA A 402 -33.91 18.68 -5.74
C ALA A 402 -34.29 18.89 -7.23
N PRO A 403 -35.40 18.31 -7.73
CA PRO A 403 -36.26 17.34 -7.06
C PRO A 403 -35.59 15.95 -6.98
N ALA A 404 -35.59 15.35 -5.79
CA ALA A 404 -34.98 14.05 -5.56
C ALA A 404 -35.85 12.91 -6.09
N LYS A 405 -35.21 11.87 -6.65
CA LYS A 405 -35.88 10.60 -6.99
C LYS A 405 -35.72 9.60 -5.87
N GLY A 406 -36.71 8.74 -5.68
CA GLY A 406 -36.62 7.61 -4.75
C GLY A 406 -35.41 6.72 -5.03
N ALA A 407 -34.80 6.18 -3.97
CA ALA A 407 -33.60 5.32 -4.03
C ALA A 407 -33.93 3.88 -3.59
N PRO A 408 -34.55 3.05 -4.47
CA PRO A 408 -35.01 1.70 -4.11
C PRO A 408 -33.89 0.71 -3.83
N HIS A 409 -32.66 1.01 -4.25
CA HIS A 409 -31.49 0.15 -4.03
C HIS A 409 -30.92 0.27 -2.61
N LEU A 410 -31.28 1.30 -1.85
CA LEU A 410 -30.83 1.48 -0.46
C LEU A 410 -31.56 0.51 0.48
N SER A 411 -30.86 0.03 1.51
CA SER A 411 -31.40 -0.95 2.46
C SER A 411 -32.48 -0.37 3.38
N GLN A 412 -33.64 -1.04 3.46
CA GLN A 412 -34.77 -0.62 4.31
C GLN A 412 -34.46 -0.68 5.80
N SER A 413 -33.51 -1.53 6.21
CA SER A 413 -33.11 -1.63 7.62
C SER A 413 -32.16 -0.50 8.04
N GLU A 414 -31.59 0.22 7.09
CA GLU A 414 -30.54 1.22 7.34
C GLU A 414 -30.93 2.65 7.04
N HIS A 415 -31.99 2.88 6.26
CA HIS A 415 -32.32 4.18 5.70
C HIS A 415 -33.73 4.65 6.08
N SER A 416 -33.96 5.96 5.95
CA SER A 416 -35.26 6.57 6.19
C SER A 416 -36.31 5.98 5.24
N PRO A 417 -37.52 5.63 5.73
CA PRO A 417 -38.62 5.20 4.87
C PRO A 417 -38.99 6.21 3.77
N ASN A 418 -38.67 7.50 3.95
CA ASN A 418 -38.93 8.53 2.95
C ASN A 418 -37.94 8.52 1.78
N VAL A 419 -36.76 7.91 1.91
CA VAL A 419 -35.77 7.86 0.81
C VAL A 419 -36.28 7.12 -0.42
N TYR A 420 -37.29 6.25 -0.24
CA TYR A 420 -37.95 5.48 -1.30
C TYR A 420 -39.00 6.28 -2.07
N LYS A 421 -39.33 7.49 -1.62
CA LYS A 421 -40.35 8.35 -2.24
C LYS A 421 -39.68 9.42 -3.09
N ASP A 422 -40.30 9.78 -4.20
CA ASP A 422 -39.89 10.95 -4.97
C ASP A 422 -40.16 12.24 -4.20
N ASN A 423 -39.39 13.28 -4.49
CA ASN A 423 -39.45 14.60 -3.87
C ASN A 423 -39.24 14.60 -2.35
N HIS A 424 -38.52 13.61 -1.81
CA HIS A 424 -38.02 13.71 -0.43
C HIS A 424 -37.00 14.84 -0.31
N GLY A 425 -36.81 15.34 0.91
CA GLY A 425 -35.94 16.48 1.18
C GLY A 425 -34.87 16.17 2.22
N ALA A 426 -34.47 17.21 2.93
CA ALA A 426 -33.48 17.14 4.00
C ALA A 426 -33.89 16.20 5.14
N ASP A 427 -35.19 15.89 5.28
CA ASP A 427 -35.72 15.00 6.31
C ASP A 427 -35.09 13.61 6.28
N VAL A 428 -34.71 13.12 5.10
CA VAL A 428 -34.01 11.83 4.94
C VAL A 428 -32.64 11.86 5.62
N ASP A 429 -31.86 12.91 5.40
CA ASP A 429 -30.53 13.06 6.00
C ASP A 429 -30.62 13.31 7.51
N ILE A 430 -31.60 14.11 7.97
CA ILE A 430 -31.81 14.36 9.41
C ILE A 430 -32.23 13.09 10.14
N TRP A 431 -33.13 12.30 9.56
CA TRP A 431 -33.49 10.99 10.10
C TRP A 431 -32.26 10.09 10.24
N ALA A 432 -31.38 10.09 9.24
CA ALA A 432 -30.17 9.28 9.24
C ALA A 432 -29.15 9.73 10.30
N VAL A 433 -29.06 11.04 10.61
CA VAL A 433 -28.30 11.54 11.77
C VAL A 433 -28.89 11.03 13.09
N GLY A 434 -30.22 10.98 13.20
CA GLY A 434 -30.87 10.36 14.36
C GLY A 434 -30.48 8.90 14.51
N ARG A 435 -30.51 8.14 13.41
CA ARG A 435 -30.09 6.72 13.41
C ARG A 435 -28.61 6.55 13.74
N LEU A 436 -27.71 7.41 13.26
CA LEU A 436 -26.29 7.40 13.61
C LEU A 436 -26.08 7.38 15.13
N ILE A 437 -26.81 8.22 15.86
CA ILE A 437 -26.76 8.31 17.34
C ILE A 437 -27.15 6.96 17.96
N PHE A 438 -28.23 6.32 17.49
CA PHE A 438 -28.69 5.03 18.02
C PHE A 438 -27.74 3.87 17.73
N THR A 439 -27.16 3.86 16.53
CA THR A 439 -26.27 2.79 16.08
C THR A 439 -24.81 2.99 16.50
N ALA A 440 -24.52 4.05 17.28
CA ALA A 440 -23.20 4.25 17.85
C ALA A 440 -22.82 3.08 18.77
N GLN A 441 -21.62 2.55 18.59
CA GLN A 441 -21.08 1.49 19.46
C GLN A 441 -20.97 1.98 20.92
N VAL A 442 -20.65 3.27 21.08
CA VAL A 442 -20.62 3.94 22.38
C VAL A 442 -21.93 4.66 22.61
N GLN A 443 -22.67 4.24 23.64
CA GLN A 443 -23.95 4.84 24.00
C GLN A 443 -23.76 6.20 24.66
N VAL A 444 -24.55 7.18 24.23
CA VAL A 444 -24.56 8.53 24.80
C VAL A 444 -26.00 8.87 25.21
N PRO A 445 -26.40 8.58 26.46
CA PRO A 445 -27.78 8.77 26.90
C PRO A 445 -28.32 10.18 26.64
N ALA A 446 -27.49 11.21 26.83
CA ALA A 446 -27.86 12.60 26.57
C ALA A 446 -28.26 12.89 25.11
N LEU A 447 -27.72 12.15 24.13
CA LEU A 447 -28.04 12.33 22.71
C LEU A 447 -29.27 11.53 22.26
N ARG A 448 -29.70 10.53 23.05
CA ARG A 448 -30.70 9.55 22.61
C ARG A 448 -32.04 10.19 22.29
N ASP A 449 -32.49 11.11 23.13
CA ASP A 449 -33.75 11.84 22.94
C ASP A 449 -33.69 12.72 21.68
N LEU A 450 -32.56 13.37 21.42
CA LEU A 450 -32.35 14.14 20.20
C LEU A 450 -32.40 13.25 18.95
N GLY A 451 -31.73 12.10 19.00
CA GLY A 451 -31.76 11.13 17.90
C GLY A 451 -33.18 10.62 17.63
N GLN A 452 -33.99 10.40 18.67
CA GLN A 452 -35.37 9.96 18.53
C GLN A 452 -36.22 11.05 17.87
N MET A 453 -36.10 12.29 18.34
CA MET A 453 -36.79 13.44 17.76
C MET A 453 -36.42 13.66 16.28
N MET A 454 -35.17 13.41 15.89
CA MET A 454 -34.74 13.44 14.48
C MET A 454 -35.42 12.37 13.64
N MET A 455 -35.50 11.13 14.15
CA MET A 455 -36.15 10.02 13.43
C MET A 455 -37.68 10.13 13.37
N GLU A 456 -38.30 10.80 14.34
CA GLU A 456 -39.76 11.05 14.38
C GLU A 456 -40.17 12.28 13.56
N GLY A 457 -39.21 13.05 13.02
CA GLY A 457 -39.46 14.24 12.23
C GLY A 457 -39.79 15.49 13.06
N HIS A 458 -39.47 15.50 14.36
CA HIS A 458 -39.59 16.67 15.22
C HIS A 458 -38.44 17.68 15.03
N VAL A 459 -37.30 17.22 14.50
CA VAL A 459 -36.19 18.07 14.04
C VAL A 459 -36.28 18.20 12.52
N LEU A 460 -36.53 19.40 12.01
CA LEU A 460 -36.87 19.64 10.61
C LEU A 460 -35.65 19.90 9.72
N ASN A 461 -34.52 20.32 10.31
CA ASN A 461 -33.30 20.65 9.56
C ASN A 461 -32.06 20.57 10.44
N ALA A 462 -30.88 20.65 9.80
CA ALA A 462 -29.61 20.50 10.47
C ALA A 462 -29.31 21.63 11.47
N GLU A 463 -29.84 22.85 11.25
CA GLU A 463 -29.68 23.96 12.20
C GLU A 463 -30.39 23.69 13.53
N GLN A 464 -31.62 23.15 13.48
CA GLN A 464 -32.32 22.72 14.68
C GLN A 464 -31.58 21.58 15.39
N GLY A 465 -31.03 20.63 14.64
CA GLY A 465 -30.18 19.56 15.18
C GLY A 465 -28.94 20.11 15.91
N LEU A 466 -28.24 21.08 15.31
CA LEU A 466 -27.06 21.73 15.91
C LEU A 466 -27.40 22.46 17.21
N ARG A 467 -28.51 23.21 17.22
CA ARG A 467 -28.96 23.89 18.44
C ARG A 467 -29.31 22.87 19.53
N GLY A 468 -29.96 21.77 19.16
CA GLY A 468 -30.29 20.67 20.07
C GLY A 468 -29.04 20.08 20.72
N ILE A 469 -28.04 19.68 19.93
CA ILE A 469 -26.83 19.03 20.46
C ILE A 469 -25.94 19.98 21.27
N CYS A 470 -25.87 21.26 20.91
CA CYS A 470 -25.07 22.25 21.64
C CYS A 470 -25.65 22.60 23.02
N ASN A 471 -26.96 22.38 23.24
CA ASN A 471 -27.63 22.69 24.50
C ASN A 471 -27.62 21.51 25.50
N LEU A 472 -27.07 20.35 25.12
CA LEU A 472 -27.02 19.18 25.99
C LEU A 472 -25.83 19.26 26.96
N PRO A 473 -26.01 18.86 28.23
CA PRO A 473 -24.90 18.73 29.17
C PRO A 473 -24.01 17.55 28.75
N PHE A 474 -22.69 17.79 28.66
CA PHE A 474 -21.69 16.80 28.29
C PHE A 474 -20.53 16.75 29.27
#